data_AF-A0A7Y5EPC0-F1
#
_entry.id   AF-A0A7Y5EPC0-F1
#
_cell.length_a   1.000
_cell.length_b   1.000
_cell.length_c   1.000
_cell.angle_alpha   90.00
_cell.angle_beta   90.00
_cell.angle_gamma   90.00
#
_symmetry.space_group_name_H-M   'P 1'
#
loop_
_entity.id
_entity.type
_entity.pdbx_description
1 polymer ?
#
loop_
_entity_poly.entity_id
_entity_poly.type
_entity_poly.pdbx_seq_one_letter_code
_entity_poly.pdbx_strand_id
1 'polypeptide(L)'
;MFGIRSAVISIGAAALCLTAGAQLKFSEIFINPPGNDNGFEYIELVSDVPNFQMTGYWVVIIEGDGTVAGVVDQALNLSAFSTGSNGMFLWRDAETVLCPSPESGTSLHVADFVPDIENGTNTYLIARNFTGSVGMDLDTNNDGVLDLLPWDEVIDAVAWNENEAGERMYAAQLGGFEFPTGFNWTPDIALRVCGEWVLSDTLGTGPGPWRLDDVRRFPAEALWSGYKVTPGSYNPTILGDVNGDGVVDDTDLALVLESFGSDNACLTADINGDGVVDDTDLAIVLEAFGLSCGE
;
A
#
# COMPACT_ATOMS: atom_id res chain seq x y z
N MET A 1 -2.88 -32.68 66.07
CA MET A 1 -3.41 -32.81 64.69
C MET A 1 -2.86 -31.62 63.91
N PHE A 2 -1.84 -31.87 63.08
CA PHE A 2 -1.08 -30.83 62.38
C PHE A 2 -1.91 -30.20 61.26
N GLY A 3 -2.10 -28.88 61.29
CA GLY A 3 -2.75 -28.12 60.21
C GLY A 3 -1.72 -27.60 59.23
N ILE A 4 -1.70 -28.14 58.01
CA ILE A 4 -0.86 -27.69 56.90
C ILE A 4 -1.45 -26.37 56.37
N ARG A 5 -0.65 -25.30 56.36
CA ARG A 5 -0.98 -24.04 55.67
C ARG A 5 -0.57 -24.19 54.21
N SER A 6 -1.55 -24.21 53.30
CA SER A 6 -1.32 -24.13 51.86
C SER A 6 -0.83 -22.72 51.50
N ALA A 7 0.42 -22.62 51.03
CA ALA A 7 0.93 -21.43 50.38
C ALA A 7 0.49 -21.45 48.92
N VAL A 8 -0.35 -20.51 48.52
CA VAL A 8 -0.66 -20.25 47.11
C VAL A 8 0.49 -19.39 46.57
N ILE A 9 1.32 -19.98 45.72
CA ILE A 9 2.33 -19.25 44.95
C ILE A 9 1.61 -18.69 43.72
N SER A 10 1.31 -17.40 43.74
CA SER A 10 0.86 -16.67 42.57
C SER A 10 2.02 -16.54 41.60
N ILE A 11 2.00 -17.32 40.51
CA ILE A 11 2.92 -17.11 39.38
C ILE A 11 2.39 -15.88 38.64
N GLY A 12 3.08 -14.75 38.78
CA GLY A 12 2.85 -13.58 37.94
C GLY A 12 3.20 -13.94 36.50
N ALA A 13 2.20 -14.01 35.63
CA ALA A 13 2.42 -14.02 34.20
C ALA A 13 3.00 -12.65 33.83
N ALA A 14 4.31 -12.58 33.59
CA ALA A 14 4.89 -11.46 32.89
C ALA A 14 4.31 -11.48 31.47
N ALA A 15 3.43 -10.54 31.16
CA ALA A 15 3.07 -10.25 29.78
C ALA A 15 4.36 -9.82 29.07
N LEU A 16 4.93 -10.72 28.29
CA LEU A 16 5.91 -10.36 27.28
C LEU A 16 5.17 -9.48 26.28
N CYS A 17 5.38 -8.17 26.38
CA CYS A 17 5.07 -7.26 25.29
C CYS A 17 6.02 -7.67 24.16
N LEU A 18 5.53 -8.52 23.25
CA LEU A 18 6.17 -8.76 21.96
C LEU A 18 6.16 -7.40 21.27
N THR A 19 7.32 -6.75 21.19
CA THR A 19 7.51 -5.68 20.21
C THR A 19 7.23 -6.32 18.86
N ALA A 20 6.22 -5.86 18.14
CA ALA A 20 6.03 -6.23 16.74
C ALA A 20 7.38 -6.02 16.05
N GLY A 21 7.93 -7.08 15.43
CA GLY A 21 9.17 -6.99 14.69
C GLY A 21 9.02 -5.98 13.55
N ALA A 22 10.14 -5.40 13.10
CA ALA A 22 10.15 -4.59 11.89
C ALA A 22 9.48 -5.36 10.74
N GLN A 23 8.43 -4.79 10.16
CA GLN A 23 7.60 -5.42 9.14
C GLN A 23 7.67 -4.60 7.86
N LEU A 24 7.91 -5.27 6.75
CA LEU A 24 7.73 -4.70 5.41
C LEU A 24 6.26 -4.82 5.06
N LYS A 25 5.62 -3.74 4.62
CA LYS A 25 4.19 -3.69 4.28
C LYS A 25 3.99 -3.09 2.90
N PHE A 26 2.87 -3.40 2.26
CA PHE A 26 2.41 -2.62 1.12
C PHE A 26 1.94 -1.24 1.59
N SER A 27 2.33 -0.20 0.86
CA SER A 27 1.87 1.18 1.06
C SER A 27 0.84 1.55 -0.01
N GLU A 28 1.22 1.39 -1.28
CA GLU A 28 0.38 1.61 -2.46
C GLU A 28 0.63 0.50 -3.48
N ILE A 29 -0.41 0.05 -4.16
CA ILE A 29 -0.37 -0.90 -5.27
C ILE A 29 -1.23 -0.31 -6.38
N PHE A 30 -0.60 0.24 -7.42
CA PHE A 30 -1.29 0.92 -8.52
C PHE A 30 -1.00 0.19 -9.83
N ILE A 31 -2.01 -0.49 -10.35
CA ILE A 31 -1.83 -1.48 -11.43
C ILE A 31 -2.73 -1.23 -12.65
N ASN A 32 -3.82 -0.46 -12.51
CA ASN A 32 -4.70 -0.15 -13.63
C ASN A 32 -4.90 1.36 -13.78
N PRO A 33 -3.86 2.17 -14.04
CA PRO A 33 -4.01 3.61 -14.22
C PRO A 33 -5.02 3.97 -15.33
N PRO A 34 -5.77 5.07 -15.20
CA PRO A 34 -6.66 5.53 -16.26
C PRO A 34 -5.91 5.77 -17.58
N GLY A 35 -6.35 5.06 -18.61
CA GLY A 35 -5.81 5.20 -19.96
C GLY A 35 -4.89 4.05 -20.36
N ASN A 36 -3.59 4.29 -20.32
CA ASN A 36 -2.58 3.29 -20.68
C ASN A 36 -1.81 2.92 -19.42
N ASP A 37 -1.80 1.64 -19.08
CA ASP A 37 -1.15 1.15 -17.85
C ASP A 37 0.37 1.23 -17.97
N ASN A 38 0.89 0.58 -19.01
CA ASN A 38 2.33 0.42 -19.26
C ASN A 38 3.10 1.74 -19.19
N GLY A 39 3.90 1.89 -18.16
CA GLY A 39 4.74 3.03 -17.88
C GLY A 39 4.30 3.88 -16.68
N PHE A 40 3.22 3.49 -16.00
CA PHE A 40 2.67 4.18 -14.84
C PHE A 40 2.31 3.24 -13.68
N GLU A 41 2.48 1.93 -13.81
CA GLU A 41 2.19 0.97 -12.76
C GLU A 41 3.32 0.92 -11.74
N TYR A 42 2.96 0.68 -10.47
CA TYR A 42 3.92 0.55 -9.41
C TYR A 42 3.43 -0.27 -8.22
N ILE A 43 4.42 -0.83 -7.50
CA ILE A 43 4.26 -1.42 -6.19
C ILE A 43 5.14 -0.65 -5.22
N GLU A 44 4.54 -0.15 -4.16
CA GLU A 44 5.20 0.61 -3.11
C GLU A 44 5.18 -0.14 -1.79
N LEU A 45 6.35 -0.20 -1.15
CA LEU A 45 6.57 -0.87 0.11
C LEU A 45 7.11 0.11 1.15
N VAL A 46 6.70 -0.09 2.41
CA VAL A 46 7.16 0.70 3.55
C VAL A 46 7.67 -0.20 4.66
N SER A 47 8.71 0.26 5.36
CA SER A 47 9.20 -0.31 6.60
C SER A 47 9.38 0.79 7.64
N ASP A 48 9.02 0.49 8.89
CA ASP A 48 9.27 1.37 10.04
C ASP A 48 10.78 1.50 10.36
N VAL A 49 11.64 0.78 9.61
CA VAL A 49 13.10 0.84 9.71
C VAL A 49 13.68 1.45 8.42
N PRO A 50 14.40 2.59 8.52
CA PRO A 50 15.18 3.12 7.42
C PRO A 50 16.21 2.14 6.88
N ASN A 51 16.43 2.13 5.57
CA ASN A 51 17.40 1.27 4.88
C ASN A 51 17.22 -0.21 5.17
N PHE A 52 15.96 -0.64 5.36
CA PHE A 52 15.61 -2.01 5.70
C PHE A 52 16.03 -2.97 4.60
N GLN A 53 16.93 -3.91 4.91
CA GLN A 53 17.42 -4.88 3.94
C GLN A 53 16.35 -5.93 3.65
N MET A 54 15.98 -6.08 2.38
CA MET A 54 14.91 -6.98 1.94
C MET A 54 15.43 -8.35 1.50
N THR A 55 16.59 -8.78 1.99
CA THR A 55 17.14 -10.12 1.75
C THR A 55 16.14 -11.21 2.14
N GLY A 56 15.78 -12.06 1.17
CA GLY A 56 14.82 -13.15 1.33
C GLY A 56 13.35 -12.72 1.26
N TYR A 57 13.04 -11.44 1.01
CA TYR A 57 11.67 -11.00 0.75
C TYR A 57 11.33 -11.09 -0.73
N TRP A 58 10.06 -11.37 -1.00
CA TRP A 58 9.47 -11.42 -2.33
C TRP A 58 8.11 -10.73 -2.31
N VAL A 59 7.77 -10.04 -3.39
CA VAL A 59 6.37 -9.79 -3.72
C VAL A 59 5.92 -10.92 -4.64
N VAL A 60 4.78 -11.53 -4.31
CA VAL A 60 4.13 -12.55 -5.12
C VAL A 60 2.71 -12.08 -5.42
N ILE A 61 2.31 -12.17 -6.69
CA ILE A 61 0.93 -11.90 -7.11
C ILE A 61 0.33 -13.22 -7.54
N ILE A 62 -0.79 -13.58 -6.92
CA ILE A 62 -1.57 -14.78 -7.21
C ILE A 62 -2.81 -14.35 -7.98
N GLU A 63 -2.97 -14.94 -9.15
CA GLU A 63 -4.07 -14.76 -10.07
C GLU A 63 -5.37 -15.26 -9.46
N GLY A 64 -6.41 -14.45 -9.57
CA GLY A 64 -7.71 -14.69 -8.96
C GLY A 64 -8.88 -14.66 -9.94
N ASP A 65 -8.69 -14.17 -11.16
CA ASP A 65 -9.71 -14.10 -12.20
C ASP A 65 -9.96 -15.48 -12.86
N GLY A 66 -11.14 -15.61 -13.43
CA GLY A 66 -11.55 -16.72 -14.27
C GLY A 66 -11.76 -18.03 -13.51
N THR A 67 -11.46 -19.14 -14.20
CA THR A 67 -11.77 -20.51 -13.72
C THR A 67 -10.54 -21.30 -13.29
N VAL A 68 -9.35 -20.70 -13.41
CA VAL A 68 -8.05 -21.29 -13.07
C VAL A 68 -7.28 -20.30 -12.18
N ALA A 69 -7.90 -19.93 -11.07
CA ALA A 69 -7.30 -19.06 -10.08
C ALA A 69 -6.23 -19.82 -9.26
N GLY A 70 -5.39 -19.09 -8.54
CA GLY A 70 -4.34 -19.66 -7.69
C GLY A 70 -2.98 -19.77 -8.38
N VAL A 71 -2.87 -19.36 -9.65
CA VAL A 71 -1.60 -19.34 -10.38
C VAL A 71 -0.74 -18.16 -9.95
N VAL A 72 0.57 -18.37 -9.80
CA VAL A 72 1.52 -17.27 -9.54
C VAL A 72 1.78 -16.52 -10.84
N ASP A 73 1.35 -15.27 -10.93
CA ASP A 73 1.57 -14.44 -12.11
C ASP A 73 2.82 -13.57 -12.00
N GLN A 74 3.12 -13.06 -10.80
CA GLN A 74 4.37 -12.36 -10.52
C GLN A 74 5.11 -12.96 -9.34
N ALA A 75 6.43 -12.98 -9.45
CA ALA A 75 7.34 -13.29 -8.35
C ALA A 75 8.56 -12.36 -8.41
N LEU A 76 8.51 -11.28 -7.64
CA LEU A 76 9.50 -10.22 -7.61
C LEU A 76 10.47 -10.43 -6.45
N ASN A 77 11.72 -10.78 -6.76
CA ASN A 77 12.75 -11.01 -5.74
C ASN A 77 13.31 -9.69 -5.21
N LEU A 78 13.07 -9.39 -3.94
CA LEU A 78 13.54 -8.15 -3.31
C LEU A 78 14.92 -8.27 -2.67
N SER A 79 15.57 -9.44 -2.78
CA SER A 79 16.75 -9.76 -1.96
C SER A 79 17.96 -8.85 -2.18
N ALA A 80 18.03 -8.22 -3.35
CA ALA A 80 19.09 -7.29 -3.72
C ALA A 80 18.81 -5.84 -3.32
N PHE A 81 17.64 -5.55 -2.75
CA PHE A 81 17.17 -4.20 -2.48
C PHE A 81 17.04 -3.92 -0.98
N SER A 82 16.90 -2.64 -0.68
CA SER A 82 16.49 -2.16 0.63
C SER A 82 15.48 -1.03 0.47
N THR A 83 14.73 -0.74 1.53
CA THR A 83 14.01 0.53 1.59
C THR A 83 14.98 1.71 1.62
N GLY A 84 14.45 2.90 1.41
CA GLY A 84 15.17 4.16 1.44
C GLY A 84 15.51 4.65 2.85
N SER A 85 16.15 5.81 2.94
CA SER A 85 16.41 6.46 4.23
C SER A 85 15.14 6.93 4.94
N ASN A 86 14.05 7.13 4.19
CA ASN A 86 12.70 7.38 4.69
C ASN A 86 11.89 6.08 4.84
N GLY A 87 12.49 4.89 4.75
CA GLY A 87 11.76 3.63 4.92
C GLY A 87 10.91 3.20 3.71
N MET A 88 10.90 3.97 2.62
CA MET A 88 10.09 3.69 1.42
C MET A 88 10.88 2.99 0.32
N PHE A 89 10.24 2.08 -0.40
CA PHE A 89 10.73 1.47 -1.63
C PHE A 89 9.64 1.54 -2.70
N LEU A 90 9.97 2.07 -3.87
CA LEU A 90 9.07 2.14 -5.02
C LEU A 90 9.65 1.32 -6.17
N TRP A 91 8.91 0.30 -6.62
CA TRP A 91 9.15 -0.37 -7.88
C TRP A 91 8.15 0.16 -8.90
N ARG A 92 8.64 0.85 -9.92
CA ARG A 92 7.82 1.29 -11.06
C ARG A 92 8.27 0.62 -12.36
N ASP A 93 7.32 0.41 -13.25
CA ASP A 93 7.49 -0.32 -14.52
C ASP A 93 8.38 0.42 -15.55
N ALA A 94 8.49 1.75 -15.50
CA ALA A 94 9.22 2.54 -16.47
C ALA A 94 10.01 3.75 -15.91
N GLU A 95 10.86 4.31 -16.76
CA GLU A 95 11.69 5.49 -16.46
C GLU A 95 10.88 6.78 -16.27
N THR A 96 9.60 6.78 -16.64
CA THR A 96 8.72 7.93 -16.45
C THR A 96 8.65 8.30 -14.97
N VAL A 97 8.92 9.56 -14.66
CA VAL A 97 8.76 10.06 -13.29
C VAL A 97 7.28 10.34 -13.06
N LEU A 98 6.70 9.59 -12.13
CA LEU A 98 5.32 9.77 -11.68
C LEU A 98 5.15 11.13 -11.00
N CYS A 99 3.92 11.60 -10.95
CA CYS A 99 3.53 12.87 -10.37
C CYS A 99 2.52 12.62 -9.23
N PRO A 100 2.81 13.08 -7.99
CA PRO A 100 4.02 13.75 -7.54
C PRO A 100 5.28 12.89 -7.71
N SER A 101 6.46 13.54 -7.82
CA SER A 101 7.72 12.81 -7.90
C SER A 101 8.05 12.14 -6.56
N PRO A 102 8.65 10.93 -6.54
CA PRO A 102 9.05 10.27 -5.30
C PRO A 102 9.87 11.17 -4.37
N GLU A 103 9.60 11.06 -3.07
CA GLU A 103 10.29 11.83 -2.04
C GLU A 103 11.80 11.57 -2.05
N SER A 104 12.58 12.61 -1.74
CA SER A 104 14.01 12.43 -1.50
C SER A 104 14.24 11.43 -0.38
N GLY A 105 14.98 10.36 -0.68
CA GLY A 105 15.32 9.32 0.29
C GLY A 105 14.62 8.01 0.01
N THR A 106 13.55 8.00 -0.79
CA THR A 106 12.90 6.78 -1.29
C THR A 106 13.86 5.98 -2.17
N SER A 107 13.96 4.67 -1.91
CA SER A 107 14.72 3.78 -2.78
C SER A 107 13.88 3.43 -4.01
N LEU A 108 14.45 3.63 -5.20
CA LEU A 108 13.76 3.40 -6.47
C LEU A 108 14.31 2.17 -7.17
N HIS A 109 13.41 1.32 -7.65
CA HIS A 109 13.70 0.33 -8.67
C HIS A 109 12.84 0.61 -9.90
N VAL A 110 13.48 0.66 -11.06
CA VAL A 110 12.82 0.92 -12.34
C VAL A 110 13.06 -0.29 -13.22
N ALA A 111 12.01 -1.10 -13.36
CA ALA A 111 12.02 -2.26 -14.23
C ALA A 111 10.59 -2.67 -14.54
N ASP A 112 10.35 -2.97 -15.81
CA ASP A 112 9.09 -3.51 -16.29
C ASP A 112 8.73 -4.82 -15.55
N PHE A 113 7.45 -5.03 -15.29
CA PHE A 113 6.97 -6.28 -14.72
C PHE A 113 6.95 -7.33 -15.82
N VAL A 114 7.53 -8.51 -15.57
CA VAL A 114 7.59 -9.60 -16.56
C VAL A 114 7.23 -10.94 -15.93
N PRO A 115 6.06 -11.54 -16.27
CA PRO A 115 4.96 -11.01 -17.09
C PRO A 115 4.41 -9.64 -16.64
N ASP A 116 3.60 -8.98 -17.46
CA ASP A 116 2.95 -7.74 -17.03
C ASP A 116 2.00 -8.01 -15.84
N ILE A 117 1.63 -6.99 -15.07
CA ILE A 117 0.60 -7.16 -14.02
C ILE A 117 -0.78 -7.14 -14.69
N GLU A 118 -1.64 -8.10 -14.34
CA GLU A 118 -2.97 -8.16 -14.94
C GLU A 118 -3.97 -7.26 -14.19
N ASN A 119 -4.82 -6.57 -14.95
CA ASN A 119 -5.94 -5.81 -14.42
C ASN A 119 -7.10 -6.79 -14.14
N GLY A 120 -7.09 -7.40 -12.95
CA GLY A 120 -8.03 -8.44 -12.58
C GLY A 120 -8.15 -8.65 -11.07
N THR A 121 -8.91 -9.67 -10.67
CA THR A 121 -8.91 -10.12 -9.28
C THR A 121 -7.55 -10.69 -8.94
N ASN A 122 -6.87 -10.08 -7.98
CA ASN A 122 -5.51 -10.43 -7.63
C ASN A 122 -5.34 -10.52 -6.13
N THR A 123 -4.46 -11.42 -5.70
CA THR A 123 -3.93 -11.44 -4.33
C THR A 123 -2.46 -11.06 -4.34
N TYR A 124 -2.12 -9.96 -3.69
CA TYR A 124 -0.77 -9.46 -3.52
C TYR A 124 -0.26 -9.86 -2.15
N LEU A 125 0.93 -10.43 -2.08
CA LEU A 125 1.54 -10.79 -0.80
C LEU A 125 3.04 -10.50 -0.77
N ILE A 126 3.53 -10.15 0.41
CA ILE A 126 4.95 -10.11 0.74
C ILE A 126 5.27 -11.40 1.48
N ALA A 127 6.21 -12.20 0.96
CA ALA A 127 6.59 -13.48 1.56
C ALA A 127 8.10 -13.60 1.82
N ARG A 128 8.44 -14.46 2.79
CA ARG A 128 9.82 -14.87 3.08
C ARG A 128 10.18 -16.14 2.34
N ASN A 129 11.36 -16.14 1.73
CA ASN A 129 12.01 -17.30 1.14
C ASN A 129 11.10 -18.04 0.14
N PHE A 130 10.47 -17.31 -0.78
CA PHE A 130 9.69 -17.91 -1.84
C PHE A 130 10.53 -18.91 -2.65
N THR A 131 10.01 -20.13 -2.82
CA THR A 131 10.65 -21.22 -3.58
C THR A 131 9.84 -21.65 -4.81
N GLY A 132 8.73 -20.97 -5.09
CA GLY A 132 7.88 -21.25 -6.25
C GLY A 132 8.43 -20.63 -7.54
N SER A 133 7.57 -20.54 -8.54
CA SER A 133 7.86 -19.90 -9.82
C SER A 133 6.60 -19.27 -10.41
N VAL A 134 6.76 -18.27 -11.27
CA VAL A 134 5.68 -17.80 -12.14
C VAL A 134 5.11 -18.99 -12.94
N GLY A 135 3.79 -19.05 -13.06
CA GLY A 135 3.01 -20.13 -13.65
C GLY A 135 2.78 -21.34 -12.73
N MET A 136 3.22 -21.29 -11.47
CA MET A 136 2.91 -22.34 -10.49
C MET A 136 1.47 -22.19 -10.02
N ASP A 137 0.67 -23.24 -10.21
CA ASP A 137 -0.69 -23.33 -9.70
C ASP A 137 -0.68 -23.74 -8.21
N LEU A 138 -1.12 -22.84 -7.33
CA LEU A 138 -1.17 -23.02 -5.89
C LEU A 138 -2.51 -23.52 -5.37
N ASP A 139 -3.60 -23.39 -6.14
CA ASP A 139 -4.94 -23.94 -5.86
C ASP A 139 -5.25 -25.00 -6.92
N THR A 140 -4.55 -26.13 -6.83
CA THR A 140 -4.51 -27.15 -7.89
C THR A 140 -5.85 -27.82 -8.18
N ASN A 141 -6.84 -27.57 -7.33
CA ASN A 141 -8.18 -28.12 -7.43
C ASN A 141 -9.26 -27.03 -7.64
N ASN A 142 -8.88 -25.75 -7.69
CA ASN A 142 -9.72 -24.57 -7.88
C ASN A 142 -10.87 -24.42 -6.86
N ASP A 143 -10.69 -24.89 -5.61
CA ASP A 143 -11.73 -24.80 -4.57
C ASP A 143 -11.72 -23.49 -3.78
N GLY A 144 -10.72 -22.64 -4.00
CA GLY A 144 -10.48 -21.38 -3.30
C GLY A 144 -9.61 -21.53 -2.06
N VAL A 145 -8.97 -22.69 -1.85
CA VAL A 145 -8.03 -22.93 -0.76
C VAL A 145 -6.67 -23.28 -1.35
N LEU A 146 -5.62 -22.57 -0.93
CA LEU A 146 -4.28 -22.86 -1.41
C LEU A 146 -3.82 -24.24 -0.94
N ASP A 147 -3.48 -25.11 -1.88
CA ASP A 147 -2.89 -26.44 -1.66
C ASP A 147 -1.37 -26.36 -1.41
N LEU A 148 -0.72 -25.35 -1.99
CA LEU A 148 0.72 -25.15 -1.95
C LEU A 148 1.08 -23.78 -1.35
N LEU A 149 2.04 -23.78 -0.42
CA LEU A 149 2.56 -22.57 0.23
C LEU A 149 4.08 -22.54 0.08
N PRO A 150 4.62 -22.18 -1.10
CA PRO A 150 6.06 -22.23 -1.39
C PRO A 150 6.80 -21.03 -0.78
N TRP A 151 6.57 -20.74 0.49
CA TRP A 151 7.20 -19.67 1.28
C TRP A 151 7.23 -20.09 2.75
N ASP A 152 8.16 -19.51 3.51
CA ASP A 152 8.27 -19.80 4.95
C ASP A 152 7.24 -19.02 5.78
N GLU A 153 6.92 -17.81 5.35
CA GLU A 153 6.08 -16.86 6.09
C GLU A 153 5.46 -15.83 5.13
N VAL A 154 4.20 -15.48 5.36
CA VAL A 154 3.56 -14.30 4.76
C VAL A 154 3.68 -13.14 5.73
N ILE A 155 4.19 -12.02 5.23
CA ILE A 155 4.49 -10.81 5.99
C ILE A 155 3.35 -9.82 5.86
N ASP A 156 2.83 -9.63 4.66
CA ASP A 156 1.66 -8.80 4.39
C ASP A 156 0.90 -9.39 3.20
N ALA A 157 -0.42 -9.23 3.18
CA ALA A 157 -1.23 -9.65 2.04
C ALA A 157 -2.51 -8.82 1.92
N VAL A 158 -2.88 -8.52 0.67
CA VAL A 158 -4.11 -7.84 0.32
C VAL A 158 -4.67 -8.41 -0.97
N ALA A 159 -5.99 -8.48 -1.10
CA ALA A 159 -6.63 -8.86 -2.34
C ALA A 159 -7.89 -8.04 -2.57
N TRP A 160 -8.20 -7.81 -3.84
CA TRP A 160 -9.47 -7.24 -4.27
C TRP A 160 -10.03 -8.03 -5.45
N ASN A 161 -11.35 -7.87 -5.63
CA ASN A 161 -12.14 -8.49 -6.67
C ASN A 161 -12.49 -7.46 -7.75
N GLU A 162 -12.35 -7.82 -9.02
CA GLU A 162 -12.53 -6.88 -10.14
C GLU A 162 -14.00 -6.64 -10.46
N ASN A 163 -14.84 -7.69 -10.50
CA ASN A 163 -16.32 -7.62 -10.42
C ASN A 163 -17.03 -8.94 -10.82
N GLU A 164 -16.31 -10.02 -11.13
CA GLU A 164 -16.90 -11.25 -11.64
C GLU A 164 -17.21 -12.28 -10.54
N ALA A 165 -18.28 -13.04 -10.76
CA ALA A 165 -18.70 -14.08 -9.83
C ALA A 165 -17.86 -15.36 -10.04
N GLY A 166 -17.19 -15.82 -8.99
CA GLY A 166 -16.40 -17.06 -9.01
C GLY A 166 -14.89 -16.84 -8.97
N GLU A 167 -14.45 -15.58 -9.08
CA GLU A 167 -13.07 -15.16 -8.85
C GLU A 167 -12.65 -15.43 -7.39
N ARG A 168 -11.36 -15.63 -7.17
CA ARG A 168 -10.79 -16.08 -5.89
C ARG A 168 -9.82 -15.05 -5.34
N MET A 169 -10.00 -14.78 -4.06
CA MET A 169 -9.03 -14.05 -3.25
C MET A 169 -8.45 -15.01 -2.22
N TYR A 170 -7.15 -14.87 -1.97
CA TYR A 170 -6.40 -15.74 -1.06
C TYR A 170 -5.79 -14.98 0.12
N ALA A 171 -5.95 -13.64 0.19
CA ALA A 171 -5.31 -12.85 1.23
C ALA A 171 -5.82 -13.22 2.64
N ALA A 172 -7.11 -13.48 2.83
CA ALA A 172 -7.68 -13.75 4.15
C ALA A 172 -7.13 -15.05 4.77
N GLN A 173 -7.02 -16.12 3.96
CA GLN A 173 -6.43 -17.38 4.43
C GLN A 173 -4.93 -17.28 4.73
N LEU A 174 -4.25 -16.29 4.13
CA LEU A 174 -2.85 -15.95 4.38
C LEU A 174 -2.67 -14.95 5.54
N GLY A 175 -3.74 -14.60 6.25
CA GLY A 175 -3.72 -13.65 7.37
C GLY A 175 -3.71 -12.18 6.95
N GLY A 176 -3.95 -11.90 5.67
CA GLY A 176 -4.08 -10.57 5.10
C GLY A 176 -5.51 -10.04 5.06
N PHE A 177 -5.72 -9.01 4.24
CA PHE A 177 -6.99 -8.32 4.08
C PHE A 177 -7.62 -8.60 2.71
N GLU A 178 -8.92 -8.87 2.68
CA GLU A 178 -9.69 -8.97 1.43
C GLU A 178 -10.72 -7.86 1.39
N PHE A 179 -10.70 -7.07 0.33
CA PHE A 179 -11.78 -6.11 0.08
C PHE A 179 -13.10 -6.85 -0.19
N PRO A 180 -14.25 -6.23 0.11
CA PRO A 180 -15.54 -6.79 -0.29
C PRO A 180 -15.63 -7.01 -1.81
N THR A 181 -16.44 -7.97 -2.23
CA THR A 181 -16.66 -8.25 -3.66
C THR A 181 -17.87 -7.49 -4.21
N GLY A 182 -18.02 -7.48 -5.53
CA GLY A 182 -19.23 -6.97 -6.19
C GLY A 182 -19.25 -5.45 -6.37
N PHE A 183 -18.08 -4.84 -6.49
CA PHE A 183 -17.97 -3.48 -7.01
C PHE A 183 -18.52 -3.42 -8.43
N ASN A 184 -19.08 -2.28 -8.82
CA ASN A 184 -19.56 -2.01 -10.18
C ASN A 184 -18.60 -1.10 -10.95
N TRP A 185 -17.34 -1.09 -10.52
CA TRP A 185 -16.21 -0.35 -11.04
C TRP A 185 -14.96 -1.22 -10.85
N THR A 186 -13.97 -1.00 -11.70
CA THR A 186 -12.69 -1.70 -11.69
C THR A 186 -11.73 -0.91 -10.80
N PRO A 187 -11.15 -1.53 -9.76
CA PRO A 187 -10.14 -0.87 -8.94
C PRO A 187 -8.84 -0.60 -9.68
N ASP A 188 -8.27 0.58 -9.47
CA ASP A 188 -6.96 0.95 -10.03
C ASP A 188 -5.86 0.86 -8.99
N ILE A 189 -6.18 1.28 -7.76
CA ILE A 189 -5.24 1.38 -6.64
C ILE A 189 -5.79 0.75 -5.36
N ALA A 190 -4.93 0.03 -4.65
CA ALA A 190 -5.09 -0.23 -3.22
C ALA A 190 -4.00 0.51 -2.45
N LEU A 191 -4.36 1.25 -1.41
CA LEU A 191 -3.41 2.00 -0.58
C LEU A 191 -3.75 1.93 0.90
N ARG A 192 -2.76 2.15 1.77
CA ARG A 192 -2.95 2.20 3.22
C ARG A 192 -2.82 3.61 3.76
N VAL A 193 -3.83 4.04 4.51
CA VAL A 193 -3.79 5.29 5.28
C VAL A 193 -4.09 4.96 6.74
N CYS A 194 -3.19 5.36 7.64
CA CYS A 194 -3.27 5.03 9.08
C CYS A 194 -3.43 3.53 9.40
N GLY A 195 -2.87 2.67 8.54
CA GLY A 195 -2.99 1.22 8.68
C GLY A 195 -4.28 0.62 8.11
N GLU A 196 -5.25 1.45 7.73
CA GLU A 196 -6.50 1.02 7.11
C GLU A 196 -6.36 0.99 5.59
N TRP A 197 -7.03 0.02 4.97
CA TRP A 197 -7.01 -0.20 3.53
C TRP A 197 -8.07 0.64 2.81
N VAL A 198 -7.67 1.28 1.72
CA VAL A 198 -8.55 1.97 0.77
C VAL A 198 -8.34 1.38 -0.62
N LEU A 199 -9.43 1.06 -1.30
CA LEU A 199 -9.46 0.62 -2.70
C LEU A 199 -10.18 1.66 -3.53
N SER A 200 -9.68 1.99 -4.71
CA SER A 200 -10.31 3.03 -5.53
C SER A 200 -10.03 2.84 -7.01
N ASP A 201 -11.02 3.19 -7.84
CA ASP A 201 -10.80 3.71 -9.19
C ASP A 201 -10.14 5.10 -9.07
N THR A 202 -9.35 5.51 -10.05
CA THR A 202 -8.65 6.78 -10.04
C THR A 202 -9.04 7.67 -11.21
N LEU A 203 -8.86 8.97 -11.03
CA LEU A 203 -9.06 9.99 -12.04
C LEU A 203 -7.71 10.62 -12.35
N GLY A 204 -7.51 11.01 -13.61
CA GLY A 204 -6.29 11.68 -14.06
C GLY A 204 -5.79 11.13 -15.38
N THR A 205 -4.59 11.52 -15.75
CA THR A 205 -3.87 11.02 -16.94
C THR A 205 -2.39 10.94 -16.63
N GLY A 206 -1.69 9.96 -17.20
CA GLY A 206 -0.25 9.81 -17.02
C GLY A 206 0.54 11.07 -17.41
N PRO A 207 1.58 11.46 -16.63
CA PRO A 207 2.18 10.74 -15.50
C PRO A 207 1.58 11.07 -14.12
N GLY A 208 0.36 11.60 -14.05
CA GLY A 208 -0.28 12.09 -12.84
C GLY A 208 -0.40 13.63 -12.80
N PRO A 209 -0.92 14.21 -11.71
CA PRO A 209 -1.32 13.50 -10.50
C PRO A 209 -2.61 12.70 -10.72
N TRP A 210 -2.68 11.52 -10.10
CA TRP A 210 -3.93 10.76 -10.03
C TRP A 210 -4.63 11.03 -8.70
N ARG A 211 -5.95 11.04 -8.74
CA ARG A 211 -6.81 11.25 -7.58
C ARG A 211 -7.75 10.08 -7.40
N LEU A 212 -8.11 9.75 -6.17
CA LEU A 212 -9.16 8.76 -5.93
C LEU A 212 -10.49 9.28 -6.47
N ASP A 213 -11.27 8.42 -7.14
CA ASP A 213 -12.64 8.75 -7.54
C ASP A 213 -13.57 8.67 -6.32
N ASP A 214 -14.10 9.82 -5.92
CA ASP A 214 -15.01 9.97 -4.77
C ASP A 214 -16.27 9.08 -4.84
N VAL A 215 -16.67 8.64 -6.04
CA VAL A 215 -17.86 7.78 -6.20
C VAL A 215 -17.52 6.30 -6.43
N ARG A 216 -16.24 5.96 -6.60
CA ARG A 216 -15.74 4.61 -6.91
C ARG A 216 -14.57 4.23 -6.01
N ARG A 217 -14.82 4.28 -4.71
CA ARG A 217 -13.85 3.92 -3.68
C ARG A 217 -14.49 3.15 -2.54
N PHE A 218 -13.68 2.39 -1.82
CA PHE A 218 -14.06 1.66 -0.63
C PHE A 218 -13.03 1.85 0.51
N PRO A 219 -13.48 2.13 1.75
CA PRO A 219 -14.85 2.54 2.09
C PRO A 219 -15.22 3.86 1.40
N ALA A 220 -16.51 4.08 1.11
CA ALA A 220 -16.95 5.23 0.30
C ALA A 220 -16.61 6.58 0.98
N GLU A 221 -16.64 6.59 2.30
CA GLU A 221 -16.30 7.70 3.18
C GLU A 221 -14.79 7.85 3.46
N ALA A 222 -13.94 6.95 2.96
CA ALA A 222 -12.50 7.02 3.17
C ALA A 222 -11.93 8.29 2.53
N LEU A 223 -11.16 9.07 3.30
CA LEU A 223 -10.37 10.20 2.80
C LEU A 223 -11.24 11.36 2.23
N TRP A 224 -10.61 12.51 2.02
CA TRP A 224 -11.28 13.70 1.50
C TRP A 224 -11.46 13.62 -0.03
N SER A 225 -12.28 14.54 -0.55
CA SER A 225 -12.46 14.69 -1.99
C SER A 225 -11.18 15.21 -2.64
N GLY A 226 -10.76 14.56 -3.73
CA GLY A 226 -9.55 14.95 -4.46
C GLY A 226 -8.23 14.47 -3.84
N TYR A 227 -8.27 13.51 -2.91
CA TYR A 227 -7.09 12.82 -2.39
C TYR A 227 -6.17 12.37 -3.53
N LYS A 228 -4.89 12.77 -3.49
CA LYS A 228 -3.88 12.43 -4.50
C LYS A 228 -3.12 11.18 -4.08
N VAL A 229 -2.87 10.27 -5.01
CA VAL A 229 -1.93 9.16 -4.81
C VAL A 229 -0.50 9.72 -4.70
N THR A 230 0.36 9.05 -3.94
CA THR A 230 1.67 9.60 -3.53
C THR A 230 2.84 8.66 -3.83
N PRO A 231 3.09 8.31 -5.11
CA PRO A 231 4.10 7.33 -5.46
C PRO A 231 5.49 7.75 -4.97
N GLY A 232 6.06 6.91 -4.13
CA GLY A 232 7.35 7.08 -3.49
C GLY A 232 7.35 8.08 -2.33
N SER A 233 6.22 8.38 -1.72
CA SER A 233 6.09 9.27 -0.55
C SER A 233 5.06 8.69 0.43
N TYR A 234 5.08 9.13 1.69
CA TYR A 234 4.06 8.70 2.64
C TYR A 234 2.67 9.23 2.25
N ASN A 235 1.66 8.39 2.45
CA ASN A 235 0.25 8.71 2.26
C ASN A 235 -0.23 9.75 3.28
N PRO A 236 -0.69 10.95 2.85
CA PRO A 236 -1.35 11.92 3.70
C PRO A 236 -2.46 11.31 4.55
N THR A 237 -2.36 11.42 5.87
CA THR A 237 -3.32 10.76 6.77
C THR A 237 -4.56 11.60 7.05
N ILE A 238 -4.38 12.92 7.00
CA ILE A 238 -5.40 13.93 7.28
C ILE A 238 -5.23 15.03 6.23
N LEU A 239 -6.32 15.68 5.85
CA LEU A 239 -6.24 16.84 4.96
C LEU A 239 -5.38 17.94 5.62
N GLY A 240 -4.25 18.27 4.99
CA GLY A 240 -3.25 19.20 5.53
C GLY A 240 -1.95 18.54 5.99
N ASP A 241 -1.91 17.21 6.10
CA ASP A 241 -0.68 16.41 6.31
C ASP A 241 0.02 16.27 4.95
N VAL A 242 0.92 17.22 4.65
CA VAL A 242 1.54 17.39 3.33
C VAL A 242 2.70 16.42 3.14
N ASN A 243 3.40 16.07 4.22
CA ASN A 243 4.51 15.11 4.18
C ASN A 243 4.08 13.65 4.44
N GLY A 244 2.84 13.41 4.88
CA GLY A 244 2.29 12.08 5.15
C GLY A 244 2.78 11.46 6.46
N ASP A 245 3.35 12.23 7.38
CA ASP A 245 3.97 11.70 8.60
C ASP A 245 2.97 11.37 9.72
N GLY A 246 1.68 11.66 9.49
CA GLY A 246 0.61 11.34 10.43
C GLY A 246 0.14 12.51 11.29
N VAL A 247 0.77 13.68 11.19
CA VAL A 247 0.39 14.89 11.95
C VAL A 247 0.42 16.12 11.04
N VAL A 248 -0.48 17.08 11.30
CA VAL A 248 -0.42 18.39 10.65
C VAL A 248 0.36 19.37 11.53
N ASP A 249 1.59 19.71 11.19
CA ASP A 249 2.45 20.57 12.00
C ASP A 249 3.24 21.63 11.20
N ASP A 250 4.29 22.18 11.82
CA ASP A 250 5.10 23.23 11.21
C ASP A 250 5.93 22.74 10.01
N THR A 251 6.12 21.42 9.88
CA THR A 251 6.72 20.77 8.72
C THR A 251 5.82 20.90 7.49
N ASP A 252 4.52 20.63 7.63
CA ASP A 252 3.55 20.78 6.54
C ASP A 252 3.40 22.24 6.11
N LEU A 253 3.34 23.12 7.10
CA LEU A 253 3.29 24.55 6.87
C LEU A 253 4.53 25.03 6.10
N ALA A 254 5.72 24.52 6.45
CA ALA A 254 6.94 24.85 5.74
C ALA A 254 6.88 24.40 4.28
N LEU A 255 6.39 23.19 3.99
CA LEU A 255 6.26 22.67 2.62
C LEU A 255 5.35 23.53 1.74
N VAL A 256 4.22 24.00 2.27
CA VAL A 256 3.33 24.92 1.55
C VAL A 256 4.01 26.26 1.31
N LEU A 257 4.65 26.84 2.33
CA LEU A 257 5.32 28.14 2.23
C LEU A 257 6.53 28.13 1.30
N GLU A 258 7.28 27.03 1.24
CA GLU A 258 8.41 26.85 0.33
C GLU A 258 7.97 26.83 -1.14
N SER A 259 6.76 26.33 -1.40
CA SER A 259 6.18 26.20 -2.74
C SER A 259 5.20 27.32 -3.10
N PHE A 260 4.94 28.27 -2.21
CA PHE A 260 3.87 29.26 -2.35
C PHE A 260 3.99 30.09 -3.64
N GLY A 261 2.89 30.16 -4.39
CA GLY A 261 2.78 30.81 -5.69
C GLY A 261 3.29 29.97 -6.88
N SER A 262 3.54 28.67 -6.69
CA SER A 262 3.95 27.77 -7.77
C SER A 262 2.75 27.23 -8.54
N ASP A 263 2.78 27.35 -9.87
CA ASP A 263 1.80 26.76 -10.80
C ASP A 263 2.23 25.33 -11.18
N ASN A 264 2.16 24.38 -10.24
CA ASN A 264 2.55 22.99 -10.48
C ASN A 264 1.69 21.99 -9.68
N ALA A 265 0.76 21.33 -10.38
CA ALA A 265 -0.13 20.31 -9.80
C ALA A 265 0.59 19.07 -9.25
N CYS A 266 1.86 18.86 -9.58
CA CYS A 266 2.66 17.75 -9.07
C CYS A 266 3.25 18.02 -7.68
N LEU A 267 3.06 19.19 -7.11
CA LEU A 267 3.52 19.47 -5.75
C LEU A 267 2.54 18.84 -4.75
N THR A 268 3.06 18.16 -3.74
CA THR A 268 2.23 17.69 -2.63
C THR A 268 1.55 18.87 -1.93
N ALA A 269 2.24 20.01 -1.86
CA ALA A 269 1.75 21.30 -1.35
C ALA A 269 0.55 21.92 -2.11
N ASP A 270 0.20 21.47 -3.32
CA ASP A 270 -1.08 21.82 -3.97
C ASP A 270 -2.19 20.91 -3.39
N ILE A 271 -2.56 21.15 -2.14
CA ILE A 271 -3.37 20.26 -1.32
C ILE A 271 -4.79 20.16 -1.88
N ASN A 272 -5.37 21.28 -2.32
CA ASN A 272 -6.71 21.31 -2.90
C ASN A 272 -6.76 20.74 -4.33
N GLY A 273 -5.61 20.70 -5.00
CA GLY A 273 -5.48 20.12 -6.31
C GLY A 273 -5.89 20.98 -7.50
N ASP A 274 -5.95 22.30 -7.35
CA ASP A 274 -6.34 23.22 -8.41
C ASP A 274 -5.18 23.58 -9.36
N GLY A 275 -3.97 23.11 -9.05
CA GLY A 275 -2.77 23.27 -9.84
C GLY A 275 -1.89 24.45 -9.43
N VAL A 276 -2.26 25.19 -8.39
CA VAL A 276 -1.49 26.32 -7.85
C VAL A 276 -1.36 26.17 -6.34
N VAL A 277 -0.16 26.39 -5.80
CA VAL A 277 0.04 26.46 -4.34
C VAL A 277 -0.28 27.88 -3.86
N ASP A 278 -1.43 28.11 -3.22
CA ASP A 278 -1.88 29.44 -2.82
C ASP A 278 -2.43 29.55 -1.38
N ASP A 279 -3.17 30.64 -1.09
CA ASP A 279 -3.73 30.88 0.23
C ASP A 279 -4.80 29.85 0.62
N THR A 280 -5.36 29.12 -0.35
CA THR A 280 -6.26 27.99 -0.11
C THR A 280 -5.52 26.80 0.49
N ASP A 281 -4.36 26.42 -0.03
CA ASP A 281 -3.54 25.33 0.52
C ASP A 281 -3.00 25.70 1.91
N LEU A 282 -2.56 26.95 2.06
CA LEU A 282 -2.12 27.46 3.35
C LEU A 282 -3.26 27.42 4.39
N ALA A 283 -4.48 27.79 3.99
CA ALA A 283 -5.63 27.72 4.88
C ALA A 283 -5.93 26.28 5.33
N ILE A 284 -5.79 25.30 4.43
CA ILE A 284 -5.99 23.88 4.75
C ILE A 284 -5.08 23.43 5.89
N VAL A 285 -3.77 23.70 5.80
CA VAL A 285 -2.81 23.34 6.87
C VAL A 285 -3.15 24.05 8.17
N LEU A 286 -3.48 25.34 8.12
CA LEU A 286 -3.79 26.13 9.32
C LEU A 286 -5.10 25.70 10.01
N GLU A 287 -6.09 25.24 9.24
CA GLU A 287 -7.35 24.74 9.77
C GLU A 287 -7.20 23.36 10.43
N ALA A 288 -6.30 22.52 9.92
CA ALA A 288 -6.01 21.19 10.44
C ALA A 288 -4.84 21.14 11.44
N PHE A 289 -4.19 22.28 11.73
CA PHE A 289 -2.96 22.32 12.53
C PHE A 289 -3.11 21.66 13.90
N GLY A 290 -2.23 20.70 14.19
CA GLY A 290 -2.21 19.91 15.42
C GLY A 290 -3.12 18.68 15.41
N LEU A 291 -3.84 18.39 14.30
CA LEU A 291 -4.53 17.12 14.14
C LEU A 291 -3.53 16.00 13.83
N SER A 292 -3.81 14.78 14.29
CA SER A 292 -2.98 13.60 14.00
C SER A 292 -3.83 12.37 13.84
N CYS A 293 -3.35 11.39 13.07
CA CYS A 293 -4.14 10.20 12.83
C CYS A 293 -4.24 9.32 14.09
N GLY A 294 -5.47 9.01 14.51
CA GLY A 294 -5.75 8.22 15.71
C GLY A 294 -6.31 9.03 16.90
N GLU A 295 -6.57 10.33 16.75
CA GLU A 295 -7.26 11.19 17.73
C GLU A 295 -8.66 11.65 17.29
#